data_AF-A0A3D5YFA1-F1
#
_entry.id   AF-A0A3D5YFA1-F1
#
_cell.length_a   1.000
_cell.length_b   1.000
_cell.length_c   1.000
_cell.angle_alpha   90.00
_cell.angle_beta   90.00
_cell.angle_gamma   90.00
#
_symmetry.space_group_name_H-M   'P 1'
#
loop_
_entity.id
_entity.type
_entity.pdbx_description
1 polymer ?
#
loop_
_entity_poly.entity_id
_entity_poly.type
_entity_poly.pdbx_seq_one_letter_code
_entity_poly.pdbx_strand_id
1 'polypeptide(L)'
;MIEPAASYSFNKSHSVCYAMIAYQTAYLKAHFPVEFYAALIRSVEEDTDELSNYINETQSHGITVRSPNINTSFNHVAAIKNEVRL
;
A
#
# COMPACT_ATOMS: atom_id res chain seq x y z
N MET A 1 35.60 -20.96 -2.62
CA MET A 1 34.60 -20.16 -3.39
C MET A 1 33.19 -20.40 -2.88
N ILE A 2 32.86 -21.64 -2.45
CA ILE A 2 31.56 -21.96 -1.86
C ILE A 2 31.46 -21.47 -0.41
N GLU A 3 32.54 -21.54 0.39
CA GLU A 3 32.52 -21.13 1.80
C GLU A 3 32.14 -19.66 2.02
N PRO A 4 32.71 -18.67 1.32
CA PRO A 4 32.27 -17.28 1.50
C PRO A 4 30.83 -17.08 1.02
N ALA A 5 30.42 -17.74 -0.08
CA ALA A 5 29.07 -17.62 -0.61
C ALA A 5 27.99 -18.20 0.31
N ALA A 6 28.31 -19.27 1.05
CA ALA A 6 27.38 -19.89 1.99
C ALA A 6 26.94 -18.95 3.13
N SER A 7 27.79 -17.99 3.52
CA SER A 7 27.47 -17.03 4.59
C SER A 7 26.41 -15.99 4.19
N TYR A 8 26.16 -15.78 2.90
CA TYR A 8 25.19 -14.79 2.40
C TYR A 8 24.24 -15.31 1.31
N SER A 9 24.39 -16.58 0.91
CA SER A 9 23.47 -17.22 -0.03
C SER A 9 22.08 -17.33 0.59
N PHE A 10 21.05 -16.98 -0.17
CA PHE A 10 19.68 -16.94 0.32
C PHE A 10 18.83 -18.05 -0.29
N ASN A 11 17.83 -18.52 0.45
CA ASN A 11 16.96 -19.58 -0.01
C ASN A 11 16.10 -19.11 -1.20
N LYS A 12 16.34 -19.70 -2.37
CA LYS A 12 15.64 -19.33 -3.61
C LYS A 12 14.12 -19.50 -3.53
N SER A 13 13.63 -20.58 -2.92
CA SER A 13 12.18 -20.81 -2.82
C SER A 13 11.49 -19.73 -2.01
N HIS A 14 12.11 -19.29 -0.91
CA HIS A 14 11.62 -18.17 -0.11
C HIS A 14 11.66 -16.86 -0.91
N SER A 15 12.78 -16.54 -1.55
CA SER A 15 12.90 -15.32 -2.38
C SER A 15 11.85 -15.25 -3.48
N VAL A 16 11.58 -16.36 -4.17
CA VAL A 16 10.63 -16.37 -5.29
C VAL A 16 9.19 -16.13 -4.81
N CYS A 17 8.78 -16.73 -3.69
CA CYS A 17 7.45 -16.50 -3.14
C CYS A 17 7.24 -15.03 -2.73
N TYR A 18 8.21 -14.41 -2.05
CA TYR A 18 8.12 -12.99 -1.67
C TYR A 18 8.19 -12.06 -2.89
N ALA A 19 9.03 -12.37 -3.89
CA ALA A 19 9.10 -11.60 -5.12
C ALA A 19 7.77 -11.59 -5.87
N MET A 20 7.02 -12.70 -5.85
CA MET A 20 5.69 -12.78 -6.47
C MET A 20 4.68 -11.85 -5.78
N ILE A 21 4.65 -11.83 -4.45
CA ILE A 21 3.78 -10.91 -3.69
C ILE A 21 4.19 -9.46 -3.96
N ALA A 22 5.48 -9.14 -3.90
CA ALA A 22 5.98 -7.80 -4.17
C ALA A 22 5.60 -7.34 -5.59
N TYR A 23 5.71 -8.22 -6.59
CA TYR A 23 5.28 -7.94 -7.95
C TYR A 23 3.78 -7.66 -8.05
N GLN A 24 2.93 -8.46 -7.39
CA GLN A 24 1.49 -8.24 -7.37
C GLN A 24 1.12 -6.91 -6.70
N THR A 25 1.75 -6.59 -5.57
CA THR A 25 1.57 -5.32 -4.86
C THR A 25 1.98 -4.15 -5.75
N ALA A 26 3.14 -4.23 -6.42
CA ALA A 26 3.60 -3.20 -7.34
C ALA A 26 2.66 -3.04 -8.56
N TYR A 27 2.13 -4.15 -9.09
CA TYR A 27 1.16 -4.13 -10.17
C TYR A 27 -0.11 -3.37 -9.78
N LEU A 28 -0.66 -3.64 -8.59
CA LEU A 28 -1.82 -2.91 -8.08
C LEU A 28 -1.52 -1.43 -7.88
N LYS A 29 -0.36 -1.08 -7.30
CA LYS A 29 0.06 0.31 -7.14
C LYS A 29 0.19 1.05 -8.49
N ALA A 30 0.67 0.37 -9.54
CA ALA A 30 0.87 0.97 -10.86
C ALA A 30 -0.41 1.13 -11.67
N HIS A 31 -1.34 0.17 -11.59
CA HIS A 31 -2.54 0.15 -12.44
C HIS A 31 -3.83 0.57 -11.74
N PHE A 32 -3.89 0.47 -10.41
CA PHE A 32 -5.04 0.81 -9.57
C PHE A 32 -4.59 1.67 -8.38
N PRO A 33 -3.96 2.84 -8.62
CA PRO A 33 -3.30 3.61 -7.57
C PRO A 33 -4.28 4.12 -6.51
N VAL A 34 -5.48 4.55 -6.89
CA VAL A 34 -6.48 5.11 -5.94
C VAL A 34 -6.97 4.02 -5.00
N GLU A 35 -7.31 2.85 -5.53
CA GLU A 35 -7.73 1.68 -4.77
C GLU A 35 -6.61 1.13 -3.90
N PHE A 36 -5.38 1.10 -4.43
CA PHE A 36 -4.20 0.67 -3.68
C PHE A 36 -3.96 1.56 -2.46
N TYR A 37 -3.96 2.89 -2.63
CA TYR A 37 -3.73 3.81 -1.53
C TYR A 37 -4.88 3.84 -0.53
N ALA A 38 -6.13 3.69 -0.97
CA ALA A 38 -7.27 3.52 -0.06
C ALA A 38 -7.10 2.25 0.80
N ALA A 39 -6.69 1.13 0.20
CA ALA A 39 -6.45 -0.11 0.93
C ALA A 39 -5.24 0.00 1.88
N LEU A 40 -4.19 0.72 1.48
CA LEU A 40 -3.01 0.97 2.31
C LEU A 40 -3.36 1.79 3.56
N ILE A 41 -4.07 2.91 3.38
CA ILE A 41 -4.54 3.76 4.50
C ILE A 41 -5.46 2.96 5.42
N ARG A 42 -6.38 2.17 4.86
CA ARG A 42 -7.27 1.30 5.64
C ARG A 42 -6.51 0.27 6.47
N SER A 43 -5.38 -0.24 5.98
CA SER A 43 -4.60 -1.25 6.71
C SER A 43 -4.01 -0.74 8.02
N VAL A 44 -3.93 0.58 8.20
CA VAL A 44 -3.38 1.24 9.39
C VAL A 44 -4.35 2.28 9.98
N GLU A 45 -5.65 2.14 9.73
CA GLU A 45 -6.68 3.10 10.15
C GLU A 45 -6.69 3.36 11.67
N GLU A 46 -6.21 2.38 12.46
CA GLU A 46 -6.09 2.46 13.92
C GLU A 46 -4.78 3.11 14.41
N ASP A 47 -3.75 3.20 13.56
CA ASP A 47 -2.45 3.81 13.88
C ASP A 47 -2.38 5.24 13.33
N THR A 48 -2.58 6.23 14.19
CA THR A 48 -2.68 7.64 13.77
C THR A 48 -1.37 8.20 13.18
N ASP A 49 -0.22 7.68 13.64
CA ASP A 49 1.09 8.14 13.18
C ASP A 49 1.37 7.58 11.77
N GLU A 50 1.15 6.28 11.54
CA GLU A 50 1.27 5.69 10.21
C GLU A 50 0.21 6.20 9.23
N LEU A 51 -1.03 6.39 9.71
CA LEU A 51 -2.12 6.94 8.91
C LEU A 51 -1.75 8.30 8.32
N SER A 52 -1.18 9.19 9.14
CA SER A 52 -0.74 10.51 8.71
C SER A 52 0.35 10.44 7.63
N ASN A 53 1.28 9.49 7.76
CA ASN A 53 2.34 9.27 6.79
C ASN A 53 1.78 8.80 5.43
N TYR A 54 0.88 7.82 5.42
CA TYR A 54 0.30 7.34 4.16
C TYR A 54 -0.68 8.33 3.51
N ILE A 55 -1.38 9.16 4.29
CA ILE A 55 -2.18 10.26 3.72
C ILE A 55 -1.25 11.24 2.97
N ASN A 56 -0.12 11.62 3.58
CA ASN A 56 0.85 12.51 2.95
C ASN A 56 1.49 11.88 1.70
N GLU A 57 1.82 10.58 1.73
CA GLU A 57 2.32 9.87 0.56
C GLU A 57 1.27 9.80 -0.56
N THR A 58 0.02 9.51 -0.22
CA THR A 58 -1.08 9.44 -1.19
C THR A 58 -1.27 10.79 -1.91
N GLN A 59 -1.24 11.87 -1.15
CA GLN A 59 -1.34 13.23 -1.69
C GLN A 59 -0.13 13.61 -2.56
N SER A 60 1.08 13.17 -2.20
CA SER A 60 2.29 13.42 -3.01
C SER A 60 2.25 12.71 -4.37
N HIS A 61 1.49 11.62 -4.49
CA HIS A 61 1.20 10.93 -5.74
C HIS A 61 0.03 11.56 -6.53
N GLY A 62 -0.44 12.74 -6.12
CA GLY A 62 -1.49 13.50 -6.80
C GLY A 62 -2.91 12.98 -6.56
N ILE A 63 -3.10 12.06 -5.61
CA ILE A 63 -4.40 11.49 -5.27
C ILE A 63 -5.04 12.35 -4.19
N THR A 64 -6.26 12.81 -4.46
CA THR A 64 -6.98 13.65 -3.49
C THR A 64 -7.52 12.79 -2.35
N VAL A 65 -7.17 13.15 -1.11
CA VAL A 65 -7.71 12.55 0.12
C VAL A 65 -8.74 13.51 0.73
N ARG A 66 -9.95 13.02 0.98
CA ARG A 66 -11.07 13.80 1.54
C ARG A 66 -11.41 13.32 2.93
N SER A 67 -11.75 14.26 3.81
CA SER A 67 -12.35 13.99 5.12
C SER A 67 -13.68 13.23 4.98
N PRO A 68 -14.11 12.52 6.04
CA PRO A 68 -15.35 11.78 6.02
C PRO A 68 -16.57 12.70 5.82
N ASN A 69 -17.58 12.18 5.14
CA ASN A 69 -18.81 12.89 4.82
C ASN A 69 -20.01 11.98 5.04
N ILE A 70 -21.00 12.47 5.81
CA ILE A 70 -22.18 11.69 6.21
C ILE A 70 -23.01 11.11 5.05
N ASN A 71 -22.96 11.73 3.86
CA ASN A 71 -23.77 11.31 2.72
C ASN A 71 -23.01 10.41 1.73
N THR A 72 -21.67 10.33 1.83
CA THR A 72 -20.84 9.73 0.77
C THR A 72 -19.70 8.86 1.26
N SER A 73 -19.31 8.94 2.54
CA SER A 73 -18.35 7.99 3.13
C SER A 73 -18.99 6.64 3.43
N PHE A 74 -18.16 5.60 3.45
CA PHE A 74 -18.51 4.30 3.99
C PHE A 74 -18.03 4.19 5.44
N ASN A 75 -18.21 3.03 6.07
CA ASN A 75 -17.75 2.77 7.44
C ASN A 75 -16.22 2.81 7.62
N HIS A 76 -15.47 2.66 6.52
CA HIS A 76 -14.01 2.65 6.47
C HIS A 76 -13.55 3.43 5.25
N VAL A 77 -12.25 3.77 5.24
CA VAL A 77 -11.57 4.36 4.08
C VAL A 77 -11.87 3.59 2.79
N ALA A 78 -12.26 4.33 1.75
CA ALA A 78 -12.63 3.78 0.45
C ALA A 78 -12.15 4.65 -0.72
N ALA A 79 -11.88 4.00 -1.84
CA ALA A 79 -11.67 4.66 -3.12
C ALA A 79 -13.03 4.98 -3.77
N ILE A 80 -13.27 6.25 -4.08
CA ILE A 80 -14.47 6.73 -4.77
C ILE A 80 -14.02 7.45 -6.04
N LYS A 81 -14.17 6.78 -7.19
CA LYS A 81 -13.72 7.27 -8.50
C LYS A 81 -12.21 7.57 -8.49
N ASN A 82 -11.84 8.85 -8.42
CA ASN A 82 -10.44 9.30 -8.46
C ASN A 82 -9.98 9.91 -7.12
N GLU A 83 -10.76 9.77 -6.05
CA GLU A 83 -10.40 10.27 -4.73
C GLU A 83 -10.46 9.16 -3.67
N VAL A 84 -9.60 9.28 -2.65
CA VAL A 84 -9.68 8.49 -1.44
C VAL A 84 -10.51 9.27 -0.43
N ARG A 85 -11.51 8.61 0.15
CA ARG A 85 -12.34 9.19 1.19
C ARG A 85 -12.14 8.41 2.48
N LEU A 86 -11.81 9.16 3.52
CA LEU A 86 -11.70 8.68 4.89
C LEU A 86 -13.10 8.39 5.48
#